data_AF-A0A931XCM5-F1
#
_entry.id   AF-A0A931XCM5-F1
#
_cell.length_a   1.000
_cell.length_b   1.000
_cell.length_c   1.000
_cell.angle_alpha   90.00
_cell.angle_beta   90.00
_cell.angle_gamma   90.00
#
_symmetry.space_group_name_H-M   'P 1'
#
loop_
_entity.id
_entity.type
_entity.pdbx_description
1 polymer ?
#
loop_
_entity_poly.entity_id
_entity_poly.type
_entity_poly.pdbx_seq_one_letter_code
_entity_poly.pdbx_strand_id
1 'polypeptide(L)'
;MKWFVIIFLFYNFNLSAQIRPVLSQYMLHQSTYNPGYSDPDTRFAINGFYKRQWVTHNNFPEAGIIYGHYNLNESHGVGAVISNDLMNGVNFFEFGINYTYNIPVFYEANLGLGLKAAFSEQNLLNKSLIHFDPEPLLDNSTTFTYLNAGLGLSLTSPRFNLFVSAPYLFGNSFLNQKSTYTLKNNQFYLNIGYKFRNDDWFIFYPTALITAVQGATIHGKFNSNFLISQLVWAGLGVSTDLTLNVCLGVFSMGGIRVVYSVDTSILTSHKSTGITHEFSLSYAKTLNQNPFHKRRTRGVTGGYNKK
;
A
#
# COMPACT_ATOMS: atom_id res chain seq x y z
N MET A 1 28.38 -39.82 -2.29
CA MET A 1 27.94 -38.61 -1.55
C MET A 1 28.51 -37.39 -2.26
N LYS A 2 27.69 -36.69 -3.06
CA LYS A 2 28.10 -35.46 -3.75
C LYS A 2 27.70 -34.28 -2.87
N TRP A 3 28.68 -33.55 -2.37
CA TRP A 3 28.48 -32.32 -1.61
C TRP A 3 28.12 -31.20 -2.60
N PHE A 4 26.89 -30.70 -2.54
CA PHE A 4 26.49 -29.48 -3.22
C PHE A 4 26.88 -28.30 -2.33
N VAL A 5 27.94 -27.59 -2.70
CA VAL A 5 28.32 -26.31 -2.11
C VAL A 5 27.52 -25.22 -2.84
N ILE A 6 26.56 -24.61 -2.17
CA ILE A 6 25.85 -23.43 -2.65
C ILE A 6 26.70 -22.21 -2.28
N ILE A 7 27.31 -21.59 -3.30
CA ILE A 7 28.00 -20.31 -3.19
C ILE A 7 26.94 -19.21 -3.20
N PHE A 8 26.73 -18.56 -2.06
CA PHE A 8 26.02 -17.28 -1.98
C PHE A 8 26.97 -16.17 -2.43
N LEU A 9 26.75 -15.65 -3.63
CA LEU A 9 27.37 -14.41 -4.10
C LEU A 9 26.78 -13.23 -3.31
N PHE A 10 27.57 -12.68 -2.40
CA PHE A 10 27.27 -11.40 -1.76
C PHE A 10 27.42 -10.28 -2.80
N TYR A 11 26.30 -9.88 -3.39
CA TYR A 11 26.24 -8.66 -4.17
C TYR A 11 26.25 -7.46 -3.21
N ASN A 12 27.20 -6.56 -3.38
CA ASN A 12 27.28 -5.32 -2.59
C ASN A 12 26.15 -4.39 -3.02
N PHE A 13 25.11 -4.26 -2.19
CA PHE A 13 24.05 -3.28 -2.40
C PHE A 13 24.56 -1.89 -2.00
N ASN A 14 24.68 -1.00 -2.98
CA ASN A 14 24.77 0.43 -2.69
C ASN A 14 23.41 0.87 -2.13
N LEU A 15 23.45 1.43 -0.91
CA LEU A 15 22.27 1.85 -0.14
C LEU A 15 21.77 3.19 -0.67
N SER A 16 20.60 3.18 -1.30
CA SER A 16 19.83 4.39 -1.61
C SER A 16 18.79 4.61 -0.52
N ALA A 17 18.64 5.86 -0.06
CA ALA A 17 17.60 6.22 0.89
C ALA A 17 16.21 5.91 0.31
N GLN A 18 15.33 5.33 1.12
CA GLN A 18 13.93 5.13 0.75
C GLN A 18 13.22 6.50 0.75
N ILE A 19 12.64 6.87 -0.38
CA ILE A 19 11.96 8.18 -0.55
C ILE A 19 10.50 8.15 -0.08
N ARG A 20 9.85 6.97 -0.11
CA ARG A 20 8.47 6.76 0.33
C ARG A 20 8.35 5.50 1.20
N PRO A 21 7.56 5.51 2.27
CA PRO A 21 7.50 4.41 3.22
C PRO A 21 6.85 3.18 2.58
N VAL A 22 7.58 2.06 2.60
CA VAL A 22 7.01 0.76 2.26
C VAL A 22 6.52 0.08 3.53
N LEU A 23 5.20 -0.15 3.60
CA LEU A 23 4.51 -0.80 4.71
C LEU A 23 4.95 -2.25 4.79
N SER A 24 5.02 -2.78 6.00
CA SER A 24 5.25 -4.21 6.23
C SER A 24 3.95 -5.01 6.15
N GLN A 25 2.82 -4.35 6.40
CA GLN A 25 1.47 -4.86 6.16
C GLN A 25 0.92 -4.53 4.76
N TYR A 26 1.77 -4.48 3.73
CA TYR A 26 1.37 -4.03 2.37
C TYR A 26 0.19 -4.83 1.79
N MET A 27 0.04 -6.10 2.15
CA MET A 27 -1.00 -6.99 1.65
C MET A 27 -2.40 -6.58 2.11
N LEU A 28 -2.51 -5.81 3.19
CA LEU A 28 -3.76 -5.24 3.72
C LEU A 28 -4.06 -3.86 3.13
N HIS A 29 -3.08 -3.21 2.51
CA HIS A 29 -3.14 -1.81 2.04
C HIS A 29 -2.79 -1.70 0.56
N GLN A 30 -3.24 -2.66 -0.25
CA GLN A 30 -2.87 -2.75 -1.67
C GLN A 30 -3.28 -1.50 -2.46
N SER A 31 -4.42 -0.88 -2.10
CA SER A 31 -4.91 0.33 -2.76
C SER A 31 -4.00 1.55 -2.60
N THR A 32 -3.16 1.59 -1.55
CA THR A 32 -2.18 2.65 -1.35
C THR A 32 -1.09 2.58 -2.44
N TYR A 33 -0.75 1.36 -2.86
CA TYR A 33 0.30 1.10 -3.85
C TYR A 33 -0.24 1.04 -5.27
N ASN A 34 -1.46 0.53 -5.44
CA ASN A 34 -2.04 0.27 -6.75
C ASN A 34 -3.40 0.96 -6.90
N PRO A 35 -3.50 2.02 -7.72
CA PRO A 35 -4.80 2.64 -8.00
C PRO A 35 -5.74 1.73 -8.81
N GLY A 36 -5.21 0.65 -9.40
CA GLY A 36 -5.99 -0.37 -10.10
C GLY A 36 -6.60 -1.41 -9.19
N TYR A 37 -6.34 -1.36 -7.89
CA TYR A 37 -6.94 -2.28 -6.94
C TYR A 37 -8.22 -1.68 -6.36
N SER A 38 -9.33 -2.36 -6.61
CA SER A 38 -10.55 -2.22 -5.83
C SER A 38 -10.95 -3.63 -5.37
N ASP A 39 -11.29 -3.79 -4.09
CA ASP A 39 -11.68 -5.09 -3.57
C ASP A 39 -13.09 -5.43 -4.11
N PRO A 40 -13.23 -6.45 -4.98
CA PRO A 40 -14.47 -6.73 -5.70
C PRO A 40 -15.60 -7.19 -4.77
N ASP A 41 -15.28 -7.68 -3.57
CA ASP A 41 -16.28 -8.19 -2.64
C ASP A 41 -16.84 -7.09 -1.71
N THR A 42 -16.22 -5.91 -1.71
CA THR A 42 -16.56 -4.81 -0.80
C THR A 42 -17.28 -3.68 -1.53
N ARG A 43 -18.34 -3.16 -0.92
CA ARG A 43 -19.00 -1.94 -1.42
C ARG A 43 -18.24 -0.70 -0.99
N PHE A 44 -17.76 -0.74 0.24
CA PHE A 44 -17.09 0.37 0.88
C PHE A 44 -16.03 -0.19 1.83
N ALA A 45 -14.83 0.39 1.82
CA ALA A 45 -13.89 0.20 2.91
C ALA A 45 -13.16 1.49 3.23
N ILE A 46 -12.72 1.59 4.48
CA ILE A 46 -11.80 2.61 4.97
C ILE A 46 -10.69 1.92 5.74
N ASN A 47 -9.46 2.35 5.52
CA ASN A 47 -8.25 1.80 6.09
C ASN A 47 -7.42 2.96 6.63
N GLY A 48 -7.09 2.89 7.91
CA GLY A 48 -6.15 3.77 8.58
C GLY A 48 -4.89 2.99 8.92
N PHE A 49 -3.75 3.64 8.74
CA PHE A 49 -2.44 3.08 8.99
C PHE A 49 -1.55 4.12 9.64
N TYR A 50 -0.77 3.70 10.63
CA TYR A 50 0.26 4.52 11.26
C TYR A 50 1.53 3.70 11.47
N LYS A 51 2.67 4.26 11.07
CA LYS A 51 3.99 3.66 11.20
C LYS A 51 4.92 4.62 11.90
N ARG A 52 5.67 4.09 12.86
CA ARG A 52 6.76 4.79 13.52
C ARG A 52 8.02 3.95 13.41
N GLN A 53 9.02 4.49 12.72
CA GLN A 53 10.26 3.80 12.41
C GLN A 53 11.34 4.15 13.42
N TRP A 54 12.31 3.28 13.59
CA TRP A 54 13.59 3.59 14.23
C TRP A 54 13.51 4.34 15.57
N VAL A 55 12.71 3.83 16.51
CA VAL A 55 12.34 4.50 17.78
C VAL A 55 13.54 4.81 18.70
N THR A 56 14.75 4.39 18.34
CA THR A 56 16.01 4.71 19.06
C THR A 56 16.62 6.07 18.70
N HIS A 57 16.16 6.73 17.64
CA HIS A 57 16.70 8.01 17.16
C HIS A 57 15.76 9.20 17.48
N ASN A 58 16.34 10.35 17.84
CA ASN A 58 15.59 11.61 17.92
C ASN A 58 15.15 12.03 16.51
N ASN A 59 13.91 12.54 16.37
CA ASN A 59 13.26 12.81 15.07
C ASN A 59 13.11 11.57 14.18
N PHE A 60 12.57 10.50 14.77
CA PHE A 60 12.26 9.28 14.05
C PHE A 60 11.28 9.51 12.89
N PRO A 61 11.40 8.77 11.77
CA PRO A 61 10.42 8.84 10.70
C PRO A 61 9.06 8.30 11.14
N GLU A 62 8.00 8.98 10.75
CA GLU A 62 6.63 8.55 10.99
C GLU A 62 5.75 8.78 9.76
N ALA A 63 4.82 7.85 9.52
CA ALA A 63 3.92 7.93 8.39
C ALA A 63 2.50 7.55 8.80
N GLY A 64 1.54 8.40 8.45
CA GLY A 64 0.11 8.16 8.56
C GLY A 64 -0.52 8.04 7.18
N ILE A 65 -1.36 7.02 6.96
CA ILE A 65 -2.09 6.84 5.70
C ILE A 65 -3.54 6.53 6.03
N ILE A 66 -4.45 7.24 5.38
CA ILE A 66 -5.88 6.93 5.38
C ILE A 66 -6.29 6.73 3.93
N TYR A 67 -6.88 5.58 3.64
CA TYR A 67 -7.43 5.26 2.33
C TYR A 67 -8.88 4.81 2.46
N GLY A 68 -9.74 5.31 1.59
CA GLY A 68 -11.11 4.82 1.45
C GLY A 68 -11.44 4.51 0.00
N HIS A 69 -12.28 3.50 -0.20
CA HIS A 69 -12.84 3.18 -1.52
C HIS A 69 -14.31 2.86 -1.46
N TYR A 70 -14.96 3.06 -2.59
CA TYR A 70 -16.35 2.79 -2.82
C TYR A 70 -16.55 2.24 -4.22
N ASN A 71 -17.16 1.07 -4.32
CA ASN A 71 -17.57 0.48 -5.59
C ASN A 71 -18.95 1.01 -5.96
N LEU A 72 -19.00 1.82 -7.02
CA LEU A 72 -20.23 2.41 -7.56
C LEU A 72 -21.14 1.32 -8.13
N ASN A 73 -20.53 0.33 -8.78
CA ASN A 73 -21.13 -0.90 -9.28
C ASN A 73 -20.03 -1.97 -9.43
N GLU A 74 -20.33 -3.08 -10.10
CA GLU A 74 -19.36 -4.18 -10.31
C GLU A 74 -18.15 -3.77 -11.16
N SER A 75 -18.31 -2.79 -12.05
CA SER A 75 -17.27 -2.37 -13.01
C SER A 75 -16.53 -1.09 -12.62
N HIS A 76 -17.06 -0.28 -11.71
CA HIS A 76 -16.54 1.05 -11.43
C HIS A 76 -16.31 1.26 -9.94
N GLY A 77 -15.08 1.58 -9.57
CA GLY A 77 -14.66 1.93 -8.23
C GLY A 77 -14.04 3.32 -8.17
N VAL A 78 -14.25 4.02 -7.05
CA VAL A 78 -13.58 5.28 -6.73
C VAL A 78 -12.94 5.17 -5.36
N GLY A 79 -11.82 5.85 -5.16
CA GLY A 79 -11.16 5.90 -3.86
C GLY A 79 -10.41 7.20 -3.64
N ALA A 80 -10.05 7.44 -2.40
CA ALA A 80 -9.24 8.58 -2.01
C ALA A 80 -8.18 8.12 -1.00
N VAL A 81 -7.00 8.72 -1.08
CA VAL A 81 -5.90 8.51 -0.16
C VAL A 81 -5.45 9.86 0.39
N ILE A 82 -5.23 9.90 1.69
CA ILE A 82 -4.50 10.97 2.37
C ILE A 82 -3.30 10.31 3.02
N SER A 83 -2.12 10.83 2.77
CA SER A 83 -0.92 10.42 3.49
C SER A 83 -0.13 11.61 3.98
N ASN A 84 0.51 11.40 5.11
CA ASN A 84 1.46 12.33 5.71
C ASN A 84 2.67 11.52 6.17
N ASP A 85 3.85 11.88 5.69
CA ASP A 85 5.10 11.18 5.96
C ASP A 85 6.16 12.18 6.38
N LEU A 86 6.62 12.07 7.62
CA LEU A 86 7.66 12.89 8.20
C LEU A 86 8.96 12.10 8.21
N MET A 87 9.96 12.59 7.49
CA MET A 87 11.29 11.97 7.44
C MET A 87 12.36 13.05 7.50
N ASN A 88 13.28 12.94 8.48
CA ASN A 88 14.44 13.81 8.62
C ASN A 88 14.12 15.32 8.59
N GLY A 89 13.02 15.74 9.20
CA GLY A 89 12.60 17.16 9.24
C GLY A 89 11.96 17.67 7.95
N VAL A 90 11.62 16.77 7.01
CA VAL A 90 10.82 17.05 5.83
C VAL A 90 9.47 16.35 5.97
N ASN A 91 8.40 17.12 5.83
CA ASN A 91 7.03 16.61 5.83
C ASN A 91 6.52 16.48 4.39
N PHE A 92 6.06 15.29 4.03
CA PHE A 92 5.43 15.00 2.75
C PHE A 92 3.96 14.74 2.96
N PHE A 93 3.12 15.65 2.50
CA PHE A 93 1.68 15.49 2.45
C PHE A 93 1.25 15.09 1.04
N GLU A 94 0.28 14.18 0.95
CA GLU A 94 -0.35 13.82 -0.31
C GLU A 94 -1.85 13.61 -0.13
N PHE A 95 -2.60 14.16 -1.09
CA PHE A 95 -3.99 13.88 -1.30
C PHE A 95 -4.16 13.30 -2.71
N GLY A 96 -4.68 12.08 -2.80
CA GLY A 96 -4.89 11.38 -4.06
C GLY A 96 -6.32 10.92 -4.23
N ILE A 97 -6.79 10.92 -5.47
CA ILE A 97 -8.05 10.33 -5.90
C ILE A 97 -7.72 9.22 -6.90
N ASN A 98 -8.34 8.07 -6.70
CA ASN A 98 -8.18 6.89 -7.53
C ASN A 98 -9.51 6.56 -8.22
N TYR A 99 -9.42 6.14 -9.46
CA TYR A 99 -10.53 5.56 -10.21
C TYR A 99 -10.09 4.19 -10.72
N THR A 100 -10.96 3.19 -10.57
CA THR A 100 -10.70 1.82 -10.98
C THR A 100 -11.83 1.34 -11.89
N TYR A 101 -11.47 0.78 -13.04
CA TYR A 101 -12.37 0.08 -13.93
C TYR A 101 -12.11 -1.42 -13.86
N ASN A 102 -13.05 -2.18 -13.31
CA ASN A 102 -12.98 -3.63 -13.14
C ASN A 102 -13.62 -4.33 -14.34
N ILE A 103 -12.87 -5.24 -14.95
CA ILE A 103 -13.31 -6.08 -16.04
C ILE A 103 -13.30 -7.53 -15.53
N PRO A 104 -14.47 -8.20 -15.42
CA PRO A 104 -14.50 -9.62 -15.10
C PRO A 104 -13.85 -10.40 -16.25
N VAL A 105 -12.91 -11.29 -15.91
CA VAL A 105 -12.16 -12.08 -16.90
C VAL A 105 -12.48 -13.57 -16.77
N PHE A 106 -11.67 -14.33 -16.03
CA PHE A 106 -11.79 -15.80 -15.94
C PHE A 106 -11.69 -16.23 -14.47
N TYR A 107 -12.15 -17.43 -14.12
CA TYR A 107 -12.01 -18.01 -12.76
C TYR A 107 -12.38 -17.05 -11.61
N GLU A 108 -13.49 -16.31 -11.76
CA GLU A 108 -13.93 -15.28 -10.79
C GLU A 108 -12.86 -14.19 -10.54
N ALA A 109 -11.95 -14.00 -11.48
CA ALA A 109 -10.94 -12.96 -11.45
C ALA A 109 -11.47 -11.68 -12.11
N ASN A 110 -11.09 -10.55 -11.52
CA ASN A 110 -11.36 -9.22 -12.02
C ASN A 110 -10.03 -8.54 -12.37
N LEU A 111 -9.93 -8.03 -13.60
CA LEU A 111 -8.84 -7.18 -14.05
C LEU A 111 -9.21 -5.71 -13.75
N GLY A 112 -8.53 -5.09 -12.80
CA GLY A 112 -8.71 -3.69 -12.45
C GLY A 112 -7.72 -2.79 -13.18
N LEU A 113 -8.23 -1.84 -13.97
CA LEU A 113 -7.46 -0.76 -14.59
C LEU A 113 -7.60 0.51 -13.75
N GLY A 114 -6.48 1.04 -13.26
CA GLY A 114 -6.47 2.13 -12.29
C GLY A 114 -5.82 3.40 -12.79
N LEU A 115 -6.46 4.52 -12.49
CA LEU A 115 -5.90 5.87 -12.65
C LEU A 115 -5.82 6.54 -11.27
N LYS A 116 -4.72 7.24 -11.01
CA LYS A 116 -4.53 8.10 -9.84
C LYS A 116 -4.27 9.52 -10.30
N ALA A 117 -4.90 10.48 -9.65
CA ALA A 117 -4.52 11.87 -9.68
C ALA A 117 -4.19 12.29 -8.24
N ALA A 118 -3.04 12.95 -8.04
CA ALA A 118 -2.59 13.32 -6.72
C ALA A 118 -2.07 14.76 -6.68
N PHE A 119 -2.38 15.43 -5.59
CA PHE A 119 -1.73 16.65 -5.15
C PHE A 119 -0.77 16.29 -4.02
N SER A 120 0.45 16.79 -4.12
CA SER A 120 1.47 16.57 -3.10
C SER A 120 2.08 17.91 -2.67
N GLU A 121 2.39 17.98 -1.39
CA GLU A 121 3.10 19.09 -0.77
C GLU A 121 4.30 18.55 0.00
N GLN A 122 5.43 19.21 -0.16
CA GLN A 122 6.63 18.98 0.63
C GLN A 122 6.94 20.23 1.44
N ASN A 123 7.10 20.08 2.75
CA ASN A 123 7.43 21.17 3.65
C ASN A 123 8.71 20.87 4.44
N LEU A 124 9.70 21.76 4.36
CA LEU A 124 10.94 21.69 5.12
C LEU A 124 10.73 22.36 6.47
N LEU A 125 10.61 21.55 7.52
CA LEU A 125 10.35 22.02 8.89
C LEU A 125 11.62 22.54 9.57
N ASN A 126 12.81 22.13 9.10
CA ASN A 126 14.08 22.57 9.67
C ASN A 126 14.91 23.41 8.68
N LYS A 127 14.99 24.72 8.93
CA LYS A 127 15.76 25.67 8.10
C LYS A 127 17.28 25.48 8.20
N SER A 128 17.79 24.73 9.19
CA SER A 128 19.22 24.44 9.31
C SER A 128 19.74 23.44 8.27
N LEU A 129 18.85 22.80 7.50
CA LEU A 129 19.20 21.93 6.37
C LEU A 129 19.39 22.73 5.06
N ILE A 130 19.16 24.04 5.09
CA ILE A 130 19.37 24.95 3.97
C ILE A 130 20.82 25.44 4.03
N HIS A 131 21.76 24.65 3.49
CA HIS A 131 23.09 25.18 3.15
C HIS A 131 23.06 25.69 1.70
N PHE A 132 22.69 26.96 1.55
CA PHE A 132 23.05 27.72 0.36
C PHE A 132 23.66 29.05 0.83
N ASP A 133 24.84 29.34 0.28
CA ASP A 133 25.39 30.70 0.26
C ASP A 133 24.28 31.68 -0.17
N PRO A 134 24.22 32.89 0.41
CA PRO A 134 23.11 33.81 0.20
C PRO A 134 23.12 34.33 -1.24
N GLU A 135 22.37 33.69 -2.14
CA GLU A 135 21.99 34.29 -3.42
C GLU A 135 20.66 35.03 -3.29
N PRO A 136 20.55 36.29 -3.75
CA PRO A 136 19.41 37.18 -3.44
C PRO A 136 18.14 36.89 -4.24
N LEU A 137 18.11 35.82 -5.05
CA LEU A 137 17.07 35.57 -6.06
C LEU A 137 16.32 34.24 -5.89
N LEU A 138 16.62 33.44 -4.86
CA LEU A 138 15.83 32.27 -4.52
C LEU A 138 14.75 32.65 -3.52
N ASP A 139 13.49 32.46 -3.91
CA ASP A 139 12.34 32.51 -3.00
C ASP A 139 12.64 31.63 -1.79
N ASN A 140 12.56 32.21 -0.59
CA ASN A 140 12.88 31.56 0.69
C ASN A 140 11.81 30.53 1.09
N SER A 141 11.12 29.93 0.11
CA SER A 141 9.97 29.07 0.31
C SER A 141 10.43 27.70 0.80
N THR A 142 9.94 27.34 1.98
CA THR A 142 10.16 26.02 2.58
C THR A 142 9.13 24.99 2.12
N THR A 143 8.19 25.39 1.26
CA THR A 143 7.07 24.56 0.82
C THR A 143 7.04 24.45 -0.70
N PHE A 144 6.99 23.23 -1.21
CA PHE A 144 6.91 22.91 -2.63
C PHE A 144 5.66 22.07 -2.91
N THR A 145 4.82 22.52 -3.84
CA THR A 145 3.59 21.82 -4.23
C THR A 145 3.67 21.33 -5.66
N TYR A 146 3.18 20.14 -5.93
CA TYR A 146 3.19 19.55 -7.26
C TYR A 146 2.04 18.57 -7.46
N LEU A 147 1.66 18.37 -8.72
CA LEU A 147 0.69 17.35 -9.11
C LEU A 147 1.41 16.08 -9.55
N ASN A 148 0.74 14.94 -9.38
CA ASN A 148 1.19 13.65 -9.88
C ASN A 148 0.02 12.86 -10.48
N ALA A 149 0.35 11.93 -11.36
CA ALA A 149 -0.58 10.97 -11.91
C ALA A 149 0.01 9.57 -11.76
N GLY A 150 -0.85 8.56 -11.66
CA GLY A 150 -0.43 7.18 -11.48
C GLY A 150 -1.30 6.21 -12.26
N LEU A 151 -0.72 5.07 -12.61
CA LEU A 151 -1.39 3.97 -13.28
C LEU A 151 -1.23 2.67 -12.50
N GLY A 152 -2.22 1.80 -12.64
CA GLY A 152 -2.25 0.54 -11.93
C GLY A 152 -3.01 -0.54 -12.69
N LEU A 153 -2.48 -1.76 -12.66
CA LEU A 153 -3.14 -2.96 -13.15
C LEU A 153 -3.24 -3.95 -12.00
N SER A 154 -4.44 -4.44 -11.69
CA SER A 154 -4.64 -5.51 -10.73
C SER A 154 -5.34 -6.70 -11.39
N LEU A 155 -4.98 -7.91 -11.00
CA LEU A 155 -5.72 -9.12 -11.29
C LEU A 155 -6.05 -9.78 -9.95
N THR A 156 -7.30 -9.70 -9.55
CA THR A 156 -7.76 -10.12 -8.22
C THR A 156 -8.82 -11.20 -8.34
N SER A 157 -8.66 -12.28 -7.59
CA SER A 157 -9.59 -13.40 -7.48
C SER A 157 -9.74 -13.78 -6.00
N PRO A 158 -10.79 -14.52 -5.59
CA PRO A 158 -10.88 -15.08 -4.24
C PRO A 158 -9.65 -15.90 -3.81
N ARG A 159 -8.89 -16.46 -4.76
CA ARG A 159 -7.71 -17.30 -4.47
C ARG A 159 -6.36 -16.62 -4.67
N PHE A 160 -6.25 -15.57 -5.48
CA PHE A 160 -4.95 -14.95 -5.75
C PHE A 160 -5.09 -13.46 -6.02
N ASN A 161 -3.99 -12.76 -5.86
CA ASN A 161 -3.88 -11.34 -6.16
C ASN A 161 -2.52 -11.07 -6.80
N LEU A 162 -2.55 -10.34 -7.90
CA LEU A 162 -1.37 -9.92 -8.65
C LEU A 162 -1.58 -8.46 -9.02
N PHE A 163 -0.58 -7.62 -8.86
CA PHE A 163 -0.63 -6.28 -9.42
C PHE A 163 0.71 -5.74 -9.88
N VAL A 164 0.63 -4.81 -10.82
CA VAL A 164 1.73 -3.93 -11.22
C VAL A 164 1.21 -2.49 -11.17
N SER A 165 1.98 -1.58 -10.60
CA SER A 165 1.60 -0.17 -10.56
C SER A 165 2.79 0.77 -10.67
N ALA A 166 2.51 1.96 -11.19
CA ALA A 166 3.37 3.12 -11.20
C ALA A 166 2.55 4.31 -10.66
N PRO A 167 2.39 4.45 -9.33
CA PRO A 167 1.52 5.45 -8.74
C PRO A 167 2.02 6.90 -8.88
N TYR A 168 3.29 7.08 -9.29
CA TYR A 168 3.93 8.37 -9.52
C TYR A 168 4.63 8.35 -10.87
N LEU A 169 4.02 8.96 -11.88
CA LEU A 169 4.55 9.04 -13.24
C LEU A 169 5.38 10.29 -13.47
N PHE A 170 5.02 11.39 -12.79
CA PHE A 170 5.76 12.63 -12.90
C PHE A 170 6.94 12.55 -11.94
N GLY A 171 8.13 12.42 -12.52
CA GLY A 171 9.41 12.51 -11.82
C GLY A 171 9.70 13.96 -11.44
N ASN A 172 8.85 14.53 -10.60
CA ASN A 172 9.00 15.89 -10.11
C ASN A 172 10.32 15.96 -9.36
N SER A 173 11.23 16.76 -9.89
CA SER A 173 12.57 16.96 -9.35
C SER A 173 12.50 17.74 -8.05
N PHE A 174 13.09 17.19 -7.00
CA PHE A 174 13.27 17.91 -5.74
C PHE A 174 14.67 18.53 -5.71
N LEU A 175 14.70 19.84 -5.43
CA LEU A 175 15.87 20.67 -5.20
C LEU A 175 16.79 20.91 -6.42
N ASN A 176 16.67 22.13 -6.93
CA ASN A 176 17.68 22.93 -7.63
C ASN A 176 17.96 22.63 -9.12
N GLN A 177 17.74 23.63 -9.98
CA GLN A 177 18.09 23.60 -11.41
C GLN A 177 19.61 23.58 -11.68
N LYS A 178 20.46 23.71 -10.64
CA LYS A 178 21.93 23.71 -10.75
C LYS A 178 22.65 22.62 -9.93
N SER A 179 21.92 21.76 -9.21
CA SER A 179 22.51 20.61 -8.54
C SER A 179 22.37 19.38 -9.42
N THR A 180 23.48 18.74 -9.78
CA THR A 180 23.59 17.61 -10.74
C THR A 180 22.95 16.29 -10.25
N TYR A 181 21.96 16.35 -9.35
CA TYR A 181 21.28 15.18 -8.79
C TYR A 181 19.77 15.28 -8.99
N THR A 182 19.35 15.06 -10.24
CA THR A 182 17.94 14.90 -10.61
C THR A 182 17.41 13.57 -10.05
N LEU A 183 16.77 13.59 -8.88
CA LEU A 183 16.06 12.42 -8.37
C LEU A 183 14.72 12.29 -9.11
N LYS A 184 14.70 11.47 -10.16
CA LYS A 184 13.47 11.03 -10.84
C LYS A 184 12.80 9.96 -9.99
N ASN A 185 11.72 10.32 -9.31
CA ASN A 185 11.07 9.48 -8.30
C ASN A 185 9.97 8.56 -8.85
N ASN A 186 10.19 7.98 -10.03
CA ASN A 186 9.25 7.01 -10.58
C ASN A 186 9.44 5.69 -9.84
N GLN A 187 8.42 5.32 -9.05
CA GLN A 187 8.40 4.10 -8.28
C GLN A 187 7.43 3.11 -8.89
N PHE A 188 7.89 1.88 -9.05
CA PHE A 188 7.15 0.77 -9.61
C PHE A 188 6.97 -0.29 -8.54
N TYR A 189 5.77 -0.85 -8.48
CA TYR A 189 5.44 -1.93 -7.56
C TYR A 189 4.96 -3.13 -8.36
N LEU A 190 5.42 -4.31 -7.96
CA LEU A 190 4.90 -5.60 -8.40
C LEU A 190 4.55 -6.39 -7.15
N ASN A 191 3.33 -6.90 -7.07
CA ASN A 191 2.89 -7.74 -5.97
C ASN A 191 2.29 -9.03 -6.47
N ILE A 192 2.56 -10.11 -5.77
CA ILE A 192 1.93 -11.41 -6.00
C ILE A 192 1.53 -12.03 -4.66
N GLY A 193 0.38 -12.67 -4.61
CA GLY A 193 -0.11 -13.38 -3.45
C GLY A 193 -1.08 -14.48 -3.82
N TYR A 194 -1.06 -15.58 -3.06
CA TYR A 194 -1.95 -16.71 -3.26
C TYR A 194 -2.53 -17.17 -1.93
N LYS A 195 -3.83 -17.40 -1.86
CA LYS A 195 -4.57 -17.83 -0.68
C LYS A 195 -4.82 -19.34 -0.78
N PHE A 196 -4.01 -20.12 -0.08
CA PHE A 196 -4.27 -21.54 0.14
C PHE A 196 -5.34 -21.69 1.21
N ARG A 197 -6.54 -22.09 0.80
CA ARG A 197 -7.68 -22.31 1.70
C ARG A 197 -7.79 -23.79 2.01
N ASN A 198 -7.74 -24.15 3.29
CA ASN A 198 -8.07 -25.47 3.80
C ASN A 198 -9.33 -25.32 4.68
N ASP A 199 -10.49 -25.44 4.02
CA ASP A 199 -11.80 -25.01 4.53
C ASP A 199 -11.83 -23.54 4.95
N ASP A 200 -12.97 -23.08 5.47
CA ASP A 200 -13.11 -21.71 5.99
C ASP A 200 -12.43 -21.50 7.36
N TRP A 201 -11.85 -22.57 7.92
CA TRP A 201 -11.12 -22.54 9.18
C TRP A 201 -9.70 -21.97 9.04
N PHE A 202 -8.98 -22.30 7.96
CA PHE A 202 -7.57 -21.92 7.85
C PHE A 202 -7.21 -21.45 6.44
N ILE A 203 -6.67 -20.24 6.35
CA ILE A 203 -6.16 -19.66 5.12
C ILE A 203 -4.69 -19.31 5.31
N PHE A 204 -3.83 -19.92 4.50
CA PHE A 204 -2.43 -19.53 4.36
C PHE A 204 -2.27 -18.59 3.17
N TYR A 205 -1.71 -17.40 3.41
CA TYR A 205 -1.57 -16.33 2.43
C TYR A 205 -0.11 -15.85 2.32
N PRO A 206 0.72 -16.59 1.58
CA PRO A 206 2.03 -16.10 1.14
C PRO A 206 1.88 -14.99 0.11
N THR A 207 2.68 -13.95 0.29
CA THR A 207 2.71 -12.77 -0.59
C THR A 207 4.14 -12.30 -0.78
N ALA A 208 4.43 -11.71 -1.93
CA ALA A 208 5.68 -11.01 -2.19
C ALA A 208 5.39 -9.64 -2.82
N LEU A 209 6.15 -8.62 -2.41
CA LEU A 209 6.13 -7.29 -2.98
C LEU A 209 7.54 -6.92 -3.44
N ILE A 210 7.67 -6.56 -4.70
CA ILE A 210 8.89 -5.99 -5.27
C ILE A 210 8.64 -4.51 -5.52
N THR A 211 9.58 -3.69 -5.06
CA THR A 211 9.61 -2.25 -5.23
C THR A 211 10.85 -1.89 -6.02
N ALA A 212 10.65 -1.24 -7.17
CA ALA A 212 11.72 -0.72 -7.99
C ALA A 212 11.61 0.81 -8.03
N VAL A 213 12.70 1.50 -7.72
CA VAL A 213 12.80 2.95 -7.81
C VAL A 213 13.92 3.26 -8.79
N GLN A 214 13.67 4.20 -9.71
CA GLN A 214 14.68 4.60 -10.67
C GLN A 214 15.93 5.15 -9.95
N GLY A 215 17.10 4.56 -10.20
CA GLY A 215 18.37 4.97 -9.59
C GLY A 215 18.65 4.37 -8.21
N ALA A 216 17.82 3.45 -7.73
CA ALA A 216 18.02 2.76 -6.46
C ALA A 216 18.03 1.24 -6.62
N THR A 217 18.57 0.56 -5.60
CA THR A 217 18.51 -0.89 -5.49
C THR A 217 17.06 -1.38 -5.38
N ILE A 218 16.72 -2.46 -6.11
CA ILE A 218 15.41 -3.12 -6.03
C ILE A 218 15.22 -3.70 -4.62
N HIS A 219 14.07 -3.41 -4.00
CA HIS A 219 13.71 -3.88 -2.67
C HIS A 219 12.58 -4.91 -2.74
N GLY A 220 12.75 -6.06 -2.10
CA GLY A 220 11.75 -7.11 -2.01
C GLY A 220 11.28 -7.34 -0.58
N LYS A 221 9.99 -7.63 -0.40
CA LYS A 221 9.40 -8.16 0.83
C LYS A 221 8.70 -9.47 0.52
N PHE A 222 8.84 -10.45 1.42
CA PHE A 222 8.10 -11.70 1.39
C PHE A 222 7.43 -11.91 2.74
N ASN A 223 6.11 -12.13 2.74
CA ASN A 223 5.34 -12.37 3.95
C ASN A 223 4.54 -13.66 3.82
N SER A 224 4.55 -14.45 4.89
CA SER A 224 3.73 -15.64 5.10
C SER A 224 2.70 -15.32 6.17
N ASN A 225 1.44 -15.17 5.77
CA ASN A 225 0.35 -14.81 6.67
C ASN A 225 -0.63 -15.97 6.84
N PHE A 226 -1.29 -16.02 7.98
CA PHE A 226 -2.23 -17.04 8.39
C PHE A 226 -3.49 -16.35 8.91
N LEU A 227 -4.64 -16.73 8.38
CA LEU A 227 -5.94 -16.34 8.88
C LEU A 227 -6.63 -17.58 9.45
N ILE A 228 -6.85 -17.57 10.76
CA ILE A 228 -7.38 -18.70 11.53
C ILE A 228 -8.80 -18.36 11.98
N SER A 229 -9.73 -19.24 11.70
CA SER A 229 -11.16 -19.14 12.02
C SER A 229 -11.83 -17.85 11.51
N GLN A 230 -11.26 -17.25 10.44
CA GLN A 230 -11.63 -15.91 9.95
C GLN A 230 -11.54 -14.78 11.00
N LEU A 231 -10.87 -15.03 12.13
CA LEU A 231 -10.82 -14.14 13.29
C LEU A 231 -9.40 -13.70 13.60
N VAL A 232 -8.44 -14.63 13.63
CA VAL A 232 -7.06 -14.33 14.05
C VAL A 232 -6.17 -14.21 12.83
N TRP A 233 -5.50 -13.08 12.69
CA TRP A 233 -4.45 -12.85 11.71
C TRP A 233 -3.09 -12.97 12.37
N ALA A 234 -2.21 -13.77 11.81
CA ALA A 234 -0.82 -13.86 12.24
C ALA A 234 0.08 -13.94 11.02
N GLY A 235 1.26 -13.35 11.06
CA GLY A 235 2.17 -13.40 9.93
C GLY A 235 3.61 -13.14 10.29
N LEU A 236 4.48 -13.64 9.42
CA LEU A 236 5.91 -13.46 9.47
C LEU A 236 6.38 -12.96 8.11
N GLY A 237 7.36 -12.06 8.08
CA GLY A 237 7.92 -11.56 6.85
C GLY A 237 9.43 -11.36 6.92
N VAL A 238 10.05 -11.37 5.76
CA VAL A 238 11.46 -11.06 5.57
C VAL A 238 11.61 -10.14 4.36
N SER A 239 12.49 -9.16 4.50
CA SER A 239 12.81 -8.20 3.45
C SER A 239 14.22 -8.46 2.90
N THR A 240 14.51 -7.97 1.70
CA THR A 240 15.83 -8.15 1.05
C THR A 240 16.99 -7.51 1.81
N ASP A 241 16.70 -6.51 2.65
CA ASP A 241 17.63 -5.90 3.59
C ASP A 241 17.85 -6.71 4.87
N LEU A 242 17.28 -7.94 4.95
CA LEU A 242 17.27 -8.83 6.11
C LEU A 242 16.44 -8.32 7.31
N THR A 243 15.52 -7.37 7.09
CA THR A 243 14.57 -6.98 8.13
C THR A 243 13.49 -8.05 8.30
N LEU A 244 13.27 -8.49 9.54
CA LEU A 244 12.22 -9.44 9.91
C LEU A 244 10.96 -8.68 10.34
N ASN A 245 9.80 -9.15 9.89
CA ASN A 245 8.48 -8.63 10.26
C ASN A 245 7.69 -9.70 11.02
N VAL A 246 7.02 -9.31 12.08
CA VAL A 246 6.03 -10.14 12.77
C VAL A 246 4.74 -9.34 12.89
N CYS A 247 3.60 -9.92 12.50
CA CYS A 247 2.30 -9.28 12.61
C CYS A 247 1.28 -10.16 13.32
N LEU A 248 0.40 -9.51 14.07
CA LEU A 248 -0.74 -10.11 14.77
C LEU A 248 -1.95 -9.20 14.65
N GLY A 249 -3.13 -9.77 14.51
CA GLY A 249 -4.35 -9.01 14.36
C GLY A 249 -5.62 -9.81 14.60
N VAL A 250 -6.73 -9.09 14.69
CA VAL A 250 -8.06 -9.64 14.93
C VAL A 250 -9.05 -9.05 13.95
N PHE A 251 -9.84 -9.92 13.31
CA PHE A 251 -10.87 -9.60 12.32
C PHE A 251 -12.24 -9.89 12.92
N SER A 252 -13.09 -8.89 13.02
CA SER A 252 -14.46 -9.04 13.49
C SER A 252 -15.40 -9.39 12.33
N MET A 253 -16.44 -10.16 12.61
CA MET A 253 -17.56 -10.41 11.68
C MET A 253 -18.25 -9.11 11.23
N GLY A 254 -18.14 -8.03 12.01
CA GLY A 254 -18.66 -6.70 11.64
C GLY A 254 -17.84 -5.95 10.59
N GLY A 255 -16.78 -6.56 10.04
CA GLY A 255 -15.93 -5.96 9.01
C GLY A 255 -14.77 -5.12 9.54
N ILE A 256 -14.61 -5.01 10.87
CA ILE A 256 -13.48 -4.34 11.52
C ILE A 256 -12.27 -5.27 11.51
N ARG A 257 -11.10 -4.75 11.13
CA ARG A 257 -9.82 -5.47 11.21
C ARG A 257 -8.81 -4.59 11.93
N VAL A 258 -8.15 -5.16 12.93
CA VAL A 258 -7.07 -4.49 13.68
C VAL A 258 -5.83 -5.34 13.53
N VAL A 259 -4.75 -4.76 13.05
CA VAL A 259 -3.48 -5.47 12.86
C VAL A 259 -2.33 -4.62 13.36
N TYR A 260 -1.48 -5.23 14.16
CA TYR A 260 -0.26 -4.64 14.67
C TYR A 260 0.93 -5.44 14.15
N SER A 261 2.00 -4.77 13.76
CA SER A 261 3.23 -5.44 13.37
C SER A 261 4.46 -4.72 13.87
N VAL A 262 5.51 -5.50 14.01
CA VAL A 262 6.81 -5.07 14.47
C VAL A 262 7.83 -5.50 13.45
N ASP A 263 8.62 -4.55 12.96
CA ASP A 263 9.80 -4.86 12.14
C ASP A 263 11.04 -4.72 12.99
N THR A 264 11.94 -5.68 12.81
CA THR A 264 13.19 -5.76 13.55
C THR A 264 14.35 -6.05 12.61
N SER A 265 15.39 -5.23 12.73
CA SER A 265 16.56 -5.28 11.87
C SER A 265 17.72 -6.09 12.50
N ILE A 266 17.38 -7.17 13.22
CA ILE A 266 18.35 -8.01 13.97
C ILE A 266 19.42 -8.63 13.06
N LEU A 267 19.07 -8.95 11.82
CA LEU A 267 19.95 -9.62 10.86
C LEU A 267 20.66 -8.64 9.91
N THR A 268 20.45 -7.34 10.06
CA THR A 268 21.00 -6.32 9.16
C THR A 268 22.24 -5.66 9.76
N SER A 269 23.02 -4.94 8.95
CA SER A 269 24.13 -4.09 9.42
C SER A 269 23.64 -2.88 10.24
N HIS A 270 22.33 -2.64 10.31
CA HIS A 270 21.68 -1.52 10.96
C HIS A 270 21.12 -1.88 12.34
N LYS A 271 21.74 -2.80 13.09
CA LYS A 271 21.27 -3.20 14.45
C LYS A 271 20.97 -2.02 15.39
N SER A 272 21.56 -0.84 15.17
CA SER A 272 21.30 0.36 16.00
C SER A 272 20.09 1.19 15.59
N THR A 273 19.47 0.97 14.41
CA THR A 273 18.31 1.74 13.98
C THR A 273 17.06 1.42 14.77
N GLY A 274 17.03 0.33 15.55
CA GLY A 274 15.95 0.06 16.50
C GLY A 274 14.75 -0.65 15.88
N ILE A 275 13.62 -0.61 16.58
CA ILE A 275 12.39 -1.33 16.22
C ILE A 275 11.43 -0.38 15.51
N THR A 276 10.72 -0.89 14.50
CA THR A 276 9.64 -0.17 13.82
C THR A 276 8.30 -0.77 14.21
N HIS A 277 7.33 0.07 14.52
CA HIS A 277 5.97 -0.34 14.87
C HIS A 277 4.99 0.14 13.80
N GLU A 278 4.10 -0.75 13.38
CA GLU A 278 3.02 -0.43 12.45
C GLU A 278 1.67 -0.85 13.05
N PHE A 279 0.69 0.03 12.93
CA PHE A 279 -0.69 -0.20 13.37
C PHE A 279 -1.64 0.06 12.21
N SER A 280 -2.57 -0.87 12.00
CA SER A 280 -3.61 -0.79 10.99
C SER A 280 -4.98 -0.98 11.62
N LEU A 281 -5.91 -0.12 11.23
CA LEU A 281 -7.33 -0.23 11.54
C LEU A 281 -8.12 -0.11 10.25
N SER A 282 -8.90 -1.13 9.92
CA SER A 282 -9.71 -1.17 8.72
C SER A 282 -11.15 -1.49 9.04
N TYR A 283 -12.06 -0.94 8.25
CA TYR A 283 -13.47 -1.29 8.26
C TYR A 283 -13.95 -1.48 6.82
N ALA A 284 -14.56 -2.62 6.53
CA ALA A 284 -15.09 -2.94 5.20
C ALA A 284 -16.52 -3.48 5.29
N LYS A 285 -17.38 -3.06 4.35
CA LYS A 285 -18.74 -3.56 4.20
C LYS A 285 -18.90 -4.25 2.85
N THR A 286 -19.33 -5.50 2.88
CA THR A 286 -19.52 -6.35 1.68
C THR A 286 -20.67 -5.86 0.80
N LEU A 287 -20.56 -6.07 -0.52
CA LEU A 287 -21.57 -5.73 -1.53
C LEU A 287 -22.96 -6.36 -1.28
N ASN A 288 -23.02 -7.51 -0.62
CA ASN A 288 -24.25 -8.29 -0.44
C ASN A 288 -25.22 -7.78 0.66
N GLN A 289 -25.03 -6.58 1.20
CA GLN A 289 -26.02 -5.93 2.05
C GLN A 289 -26.60 -4.71 1.37
N ASN A 290 -27.50 -4.95 0.41
CA ASN A 290 -28.35 -3.93 -0.17
C ASN A 290 -29.24 -3.32 0.94
N PRO A 291 -29.04 -2.05 1.35
CA PRO A 291 -29.84 -1.45 2.43
C PRO A 291 -31.28 -1.12 2.00
N PHE A 292 -31.61 -1.26 0.71
CA PHE A 292 -32.88 -0.80 0.14
C PHE A 292 -33.83 -1.90 -0.35
N HIS A 293 -33.56 -3.18 -0.07
CA HIS A 293 -34.51 -4.24 -0.44
C HIS A 293 -35.53 -4.53 0.67
N LYS A 294 -36.40 -3.56 0.94
CA LYS A 294 -37.75 -3.78 1.50
C LYS A 294 -38.70 -2.67 1.03
N ARG A 295 -39.33 -2.88 -0.13
CA ARG A 295 -40.76 -2.57 -0.31
C ARG A 295 -41.41 -3.75 -1.01
N ARG A 296 -41.99 -4.66 -0.21
CA ARG A 296 -42.92 -5.69 -0.70
C ARG A 296 -44.31 -5.06 -0.86
N THR A 297 -44.92 -5.37 -2.00
CA THR A 297 -46.35 -5.43 -2.35
C THR A 297 -47.21 -4.16 -2.40
N ARG A 298 -47.78 -3.91 -3.60
CA ARG A 298 -49.23 -3.90 -3.79
C ARG A 298 -49.56 -4.83 -4.97
N GLY A 299 -50.37 -5.85 -4.70
CA GLY A 299 -50.89 -6.73 -5.73
C GLY A 299 -51.93 -6.00 -6.59
N VAL A 300 -51.96 -6.34 -7.87
CA VAL A 300 -53.18 -6.28 -8.66
C VAL A 300 -53.36 -7.66 -9.28
N THR A 301 -54.19 -8.46 -8.60
CA THR A 301 -54.93 -9.54 -9.22
C THR A 301 -55.83 -8.95 -10.29
N GLY A 302 -55.68 -9.43 -11.52
CA GLY A 302 -56.54 -9.08 -12.64
C GLY A 302 -56.42 -10.15 -13.72
N GLY A 303 -56.83 -11.38 -13.42
CA GLY A 303 -57.13 -12.34 -14.46
C GLY A 303 -58.43 -11.95 -15.15
N TYR A 304 -58.52 -12.13 -16.47
CA TYR A 304 -59.71 -12.67 -17.12
C TYR A 304 -59.37 -13.20 -18.53
N ASN A 305 -59.43 -14.54 -18.62
CA ASN A 305 -59.84 -15.43 -19.70
C ASN A 305 -59.38 -15.29 -21.18
N LYS A 306 -58.84 -16.44 -21.63
CA LYS A 306 -58.93 -17.06 -22.95
C LYS A 306 -60.15 -16.67 -23.79
N LYS A 307 -59.90 -16.35 -25.05
CA LYS A 307 -60.36 -17.14 -26.22
C LYS A 307 -59.33 -17.01 -27.34
#